data_AF-A0A7J3JBQ0-F1
#
_entry.id   AF-A0A7J3JBQ0-F1
#
_cell.length_a   1.000
_cell.length_b   1.000
_cell.length_c   1.000
_cell.angle_alpha   90.00
_cell.angle_beta   90.00
_cell.angle_gamma   90.00
#
_symmetry.space_group_name_H-M   'P 1'
#
loop_
_entity.id
_entity.type
_entity.pdbx_description
1 polymer ?
#
loop_
_entity_poly.entity_id
_entity_poly.type
_entity_poly.pdbx_seq_one_letter_code
_entity_poly.pdbx_strand_id
1 'polypeptide(L)'
;MVPPAATSENIQFSISYADVSNVNGLPQGASPASKLITIDASGSTIFNKYDMFDKPIEVTLPYDSTVANDDTSPVRFYWYDSQTGRLDSTGFLSEDTSKHTITFLTASFSDFLAVEVDILLSQLSGETSYSVDTGFRPSANGWFIPNYGSVQTPGGMCLGMVSYSKWYYTYHKSDTGLYSKYLEGDPAQWRDDSTAIQLAARAHLATSGIWNSLTTEEYNWAISNAREVGLSWLSGMIVTGEPQLIGLKARTTDGTWLNYAHAVMTYGYKDGSFLIYDPNFPGSSPTDAMRMIPFDYNNGFKEIYVSGATR
;
A
#
# COMPACT_ATOMS: atom_id res chain seq x y z
N MET A 1 6.41 8.45 -17.16
CA MET A 1 7.49 9.46 -17.08
C MET A 1 8.66 8.90 -16.31
N VAL A 2 9.88 9.00 -16.84
CA VAL A 2 11.11 8.62 -16.12
C VAL A 2 11.74 9.91 -15.60
N PRO A 3 11.80 10.15 -14.27
CA PRO A 3 12.37 11.38 -13.75
C PRO A 3 13.90 11.41 -13.97
N PRO A 4 14.50 12.62 -14.01
CA PRO A 4 15.96 12.74 -14.07
C PRO A 4 16.63 11.97 -12.92
N ALA A 5 17.73 11.29 -13.25
CA ALA A 5 18.50 10.47 -12.32
C ALA A 5 17.73 9.30 -11.68
N ALA A 6 16.64 8.82 -12.30
CA ALA A 6 16.06 7.51 -11.97
C ALA A 6 17.01 6.34 -12.31
N THR A 7 18.00 6.59 -13.17
CA THR A 7 19.09 5.69 -13.52
C THR A 7 20.26 6.52 -14.03
N SER A 8 21.48 5.98 -13.90
CA SER A 8 22.71 6.60 -14.42
C SER A 8 23.07 6.16 -15.84
N GLU A 9 22.32 5.20 -16.40
CA GLU A 9 22.58 4.63 -17.72
C GLU A 9 21.34 4.64 -18.64
N ASN A 10 21.56 4.35 -19.92
CA ASN A 10 20.47 4.27 -20.89
C ASN A 10 19.72 2.94 -20.71
N ILE A 11 18.42 3.02 -20.48
CA ILE A 11 17.54 1.86 -20.34
C ILE A 11 16.69 1.70 -21.59
N GLN A 12 16.61 0.46 -22.08
CA GLN A 12 15.71 0.07 -23.16
C GLN A 12 14.42 -0.48 -22.57
N PHE A 13 13.30 0.04 -23.05
CA PHE A 13 11.97 -0.43 -22.64
C PHE A 13 11.33 -1.19 -23.79
N SER A 14 10.76 -2.36 -23.50
CA SER A 14 9.82 -3.04 -24.38
C SER A 14 8.46 -3.12 -23.72
N ILE A 15 7.42 -2.77 -24.47
CA ILE A 15 6.04 -2.86 -24.01
C ILE A 15 5.31 -3.82 -24.94
N SER A 16 4.65 -4.82 -24.36
CA SER A 16 3.81 -5.76 -25.07
C SER A 16 2.49 -5.97 -24.33
N TYR A 17 1.52 -6.58 -24.99
CA TYR A 17 0.23 -6.86 -24.38
C TYR A 17 -0.38 -8.15 -24.90
N ALA A 18 -1.16 -8.82 -24.05
CA ALA A 18 -1.86 -10.06 -24.37
C ALA A 18 -3.31 -10.03 -23.87
N ASP A 19 -4.19 -10.73 -24.59
CA ASP A 19 -5.57 -10.93 -24.14
C ASP A 19 -5.61 -11.81 -22.89
N VAL A 20 -6.46 -11.43 -21.94
CA VAL A 20 -6.67 -12.16 -20.69
C VAL A 20 -7.93 -13.00 -20.85
N SER A 21 -7.75 -14.32 -20.97
CA SER A 21 -8.88 -15.26 -21.05
C SER A 21 -9.38 -15.70 -19.66
N ASN A 22 -8.49 -15.71 -18.67
CA ASN A 22 -8.77 -15.97 -17.27
C ASN A 22 -7.68 -15.37 -16.38
N VAL A 23 -8.03 -15.07 -15.12
CA VAL A 23 -7.06 -14.76 -14.07
C VAL A 23 -7.38 -15.66 -12.90
N ASN A 24 -6.42 -16.52 -12.55
CA ASN A 24 -6.59 -17.42 -11.43
C ASN A 24 -6.53 -16.62 -10.12
N GLY A 25 -7.43 -16.91 -9.18
CA GLY A 25 -7.39 -16.32 -7.84
C GLY A 25 -8.02 -14.94 -7.70
N LEU A 26 -8.66 -14.38 -8.74
CA LEU A 26 -9.49 -13.18 -8.56
C LEU A 26 -10.66 -13.50 -7.61
N PRO A 27 -10.94 -12.61 -6.64
CA PRO A 27 -12.08 -12.78 -5.74
C PRO A 27 -13.41 -12.62 -6.50
N GLN A 28 -14.49 -13.10 -5.88
CA GLN A 28 -15.83 -12.86 -6.40
C GLN A 28 -16.10 -11.35 -6.48
N GLY A 29 -16.68 -10.90 -7.59
CA GLY A 29 -16.94 -9.48 -7.84
C GLY A 29 -15.74 -8.73 -8.42
N ALA A 30 -14.61 -9.39 -8.69
CA ALA A 30 -13.51 -8.78 -9.43
C ALA A 30 -13.41 -9.32 -10.87
N SER A 31 -13.15 -8.42 -11.81
CA SER A 31 -13.01 -8.74 -13.25
C SER A 31 -11.81 -8.03 -13.85
N PRO A 32 -11.08 -8.66 -14.80
CA PRO A 32 -10.07 -7.98 -15.60
C PRO A 32 -10.70 -6.81 -16.36
N ALA A 33 -10.08 -5.65 -16.27
CA ALA A 33 -10.47 -4.41 -16.93
C ALA A 33 -9.38 -3.92 -17.89
N SER A 34 -8.39 -4.74 -18.24
CA SER A 34 -7.43 -4.44 -19.31
C SER A 34 -6.88 -5.73 -19.92
N LYS A 35 -6.11 -5.57 -21.00
CA LYS A 35 -5.14 -6.60 -21.41
C LYS A 35 -4.06 -6.76 -20.33
N LEU A 36 -3.36 -7.89 -20.34
CA LEU A 36 -2.11 -8.03 -19.58
C LEU A 36 -1.06 -7.18 -20.29
N ILE A 37 -0.50 -6.18 -19.62
CA ILE A 37 0.48 -5.26 -20.19
C ILE A 37 1.83 -5.60 -19.58
N THR A 38 2.75 -6.14 -20.37
CA THR A 38 4.12 -6.41 -19.95
C THR A 38 4.97 -5.20 -20.29
N ILE A 39 5.66 -4.66 -19.29
CA ILE A 39 6.72 -3.67 -19.49
C ILE A 39 8.01 -4.33 -19.04
N ASP A 40 8.98 -4.47 -19.95
CA ASP A 40 10.33 -4.89 -19.58
C ASP A 40 11.26 -3.69 -19.66
N ALA A 41 12.19 -3.62 -18.72
CA ALA A 41 13.32 -2.70 -18.76
C ALA A 41 14.62 -3.51 -18.80
N SER A 42 15.54 -3.11 -19.68
CA SER A 42 16.86 -3.72 -19.73
C SER A 42 17.96 -2.67 -19.87
N GLY A 43 19.04 -2.89 -19.13
CA GLY A 43 20.23 -2.04 -19.10
C GLY A 43 21.51 -2.87 -19.01
N SER A 44 22.54 -2.35 -18.35
CA SER A 44 23.75 -3.11 -18.06
C SER A 44 23.50 -4.32 -17.16
N THR A 45 24.50 -5.19 -17.04
CA THR A 45 24.54 -6.27 -16.04
C THR A 45 24.32 -5.77 -14.60
N ILE A 46 24.67 -4.51 -14.30
CA ILE A 46 24.48 -3.93 -12.96
C ILE A 46 23.00 -3.58 -12.75
N PHE A 47 22.37 -2.89 -13.69
CA PHE A 47 20.94 -2.60 -13.63
C PHE A 47 20.12 -3.89 -13.59
N ASN A 48 20.38 -4.81 -14.52
CA ASN A 48 19.64 -6.08 -14.63
C ASN A 48 19.82 -7.00 -13.40
N LYS A 49 20.76 -6.72 -12.50
CA LYS A 49 20.91 -7.47 -11.24
C LYS A 49 19.76 -7.19 -10.27
N TYR A 50 19.27 -5.96 -10.25
CA TYR A 50 18.20 -5.52 -9.35
C TYR A 50 16.89 -5.23 -10.10
N ASP A 51 16.99 -4.96 -11.41
CA ASP A 51 15.87 -4.61 -12.30
C ASP A 51 14.96 -3.52 -11.69
N MET A 52 15.62 -2.50 -11.15
CA MET A 52 14.99 -1.45 -10.36
C MET A 52 15.66 -0.11 -10.61
N PHE A 53 14.84 0.93 -10.73
CA PHE A 53 15.27 2.31 -10.82
C PHE A 53 15.63 2.87 -9.44
N ASP A 54 16.58 3.81 -9.41
CA ASP A 54 16.99 4.53 -8.20
C ASP A 54 15.90 5.51 -7.71
N LYS A 55 14.96 5.86 -8.60
CA LYS A 55 13.75 6.62 -8.29
C LYS A 55 12.51 5.94 -8.85
N PRO A 56 11.36 6.01 -8.16
CA PRO A 56 10.09 5.63 -8.75
C PRO A 56 9.83 6.38 -10.07
N ILE A 57 9.30 5.64 -11.04
CA ILE A 57 8.86 6.12 -12.34
C ILE A 57 7.34 6.17 -12.37
N GLU A 58 6.80 7.13 -13.11
CA GLU A 58 5.36 7.27 -13.32
C GLU A 58 4.93 6.43 -14.53
N VAL A 59 3.90 5.60 -14.38
CA VAL A 59 3.35 4.76 -15.44
C VAL A 59 1.87 5.09 -15.60
N THR A 60 1.45 5.37 -16.84
CA THR A 60 0.04 5.61 -17.19
C THR A 60 -0.41 4.54 -18.17
N LEU A 61 -1.38 3.73 -17.76
CA LEU A 61 -1.88 2.60 -18.55
C LEU A 61 -3.39 2.73 -18.83
N PRO A 62 -3.85 2.30 -20.02
CA PRO A 62 -5.27 2.31 -20.38
C PRO A 62 -6.03 1.12 -19.80
N TYR A 63 -7.29 1.32 -19.47
CA TYR A 63 -8.25 0.28 -19.11
C TYR A 63 -9.46 0.27 -20.05
N ASP A 64 -10.19 -0.83 -20.06
CA ASP A 64 -11.40 -1.06 -20.84
C ASP A 64 -12.61 -0.44 -20.14
N SER A 65 -13.15 0.62 -20.74
CA SER A 65 -14.31 1.34 -20.21
C SER A 65 -15.64 0.64 -20.39
N THR A 66 -15.68 -0.47 -21.14
CA THR A 66 -16.89 -1.30 -21.25
C THR A 66 -17.09 -2.24 -20.06
N VAL A 67 -16.06 -2.35 -19.22
CA VAL A 67 -16.07 -3.12 -17.98
C VAL A 67 -16.37 -2.18 -16.80
N ALA A 68 -15.78 -0.99 -16.79
CA ALA A 68 -15.99 0.06 -15.77
C ALA A 68 -17.37 0.74 -15.90
N ASN A 69 -18.38 0.16 -15.24
CA ASN A 69 -19.78 0.50 -15.51
C ASN A 69 -20.46 1.37 -14.44
N ASP A 70 -19.83 1.51 -13.28
CA ASP A 70 -20.37 2.21 -12.10
C ASP A 70 -19.24 2.96 -11.38
N ASP A 71 -19.48 4.22 -11.01
CA ASP A 71 -18.53 5.04 -10.24
C ASP A 71 -18.11 4.38 -8.91
N THR A 72 -18.93 3.46 -8.38
CA THR A 72 -18.63 2.70 -7.15
C THR A 72 -17.68 1.53 -7.35
N SER A 73 -17.41 1.13 -8.59
CA SER A 73 -16.59 -0.01 -8.94
C SER A 73 -15.19 0.43 -9.38
N PRO A 74 -14.23 0.58 -8.44
CA PRO A 74 -12.92 1.11 -8.78
C PRO A 74 -12.15 0.16 -9.70
N VAL A 75 -11.64 0.71 -10.80
CA VAL A 75 -10.61 0.06 -11.61
C VAL A 75 -9.24 0.43 -11.04
N ARG A 76 -8.40 -0.56 -10.73
CA ARG A 76 -7.02 -0.33 -10.27
C ARG A 76 -6.05 -1.26 -10.97
N PHE A 77 -4.82 -0.81 -11.15
CA PHE A 77 -3.75 -1.66 -11.67
C PHE A 77 -3.10 -2.46 -10.55
N TYR A 78 -2.71 -3.68 -10.91
CA TYR A 78 -1.98 -4.62 -10.09
C TYR A 78 -0.80 -5.12 -10.89
N TRP A 79 0.31 -5.39 -10.22
CA TRP A 79 1.38 -6.14 -10.85
C TRP A 79 1.14 -7.63 -10.61
N TYR A 80 1.36 -8.44 -11.63
CA TYR A 80 1.22 -9.88 -11.59
C TYR A 80 2.59 -10.52 -11.35
N ASP A 81 2.67 -11.32 -10.29
CA ASP A 81 3.79 -12.20 -10.00
C ASP A 81 3.56 -13.55 -10.67
N SER A 82 4.25 -13.79 -11.78
CA SER A 82 4.16 -15.06 -12.49
C SER A 82 4.74 -16.26 -11.72
N GLN A 83 5.60 -16.03 -10.73
CA GLN A 83 6.19 -17.09 -9.91
C GLN A 83 5.20 -17.61 -8.87
N THR A 84 4.42 -16.72 -8.26
CA THR A 84 3.43 -17.07 -7.23
C THR A 84 2.00 -17.14 -7.77
N GLY A 85 1.75 -16.66 -8.99
CA GLY A 85 0.44 -16.55 -9.60
C GLY A 85 -0.47 -15.56 -8.89
N ARG A 86 0.10 -14.53 -8.25
CA ARG A 86 -0.62 -13.56 -7.42
C ARG A 86 -0.58 -12.16 -8.02
N LEU A 87 -1.61 -11.39 -7.71
CA LEU A 87 -1.64 -9.95 -7.94
C LEU A 87 -1.23 -9.25 -6.64
N ASP A 88 -0.44 -8.19 -6.76
CA ASP A 88 -0.20 -7.25 -5.67
C ASP A 88 -0.42 -5.81 -6.17
N SER A 89 -0.86 -4.95 -5.26
CA SER A 89 -1.34 -3.60 -5.58
C SER A 89 -0.19 -2.76 -6.14
N THR A 90 -0.45 -2.02 -7.22
CA THR A 90 0.40 -0.87 -7.54
C THR A 90 0.06 0.30 -6.62
N GLY A 91 0.86 1.38 -6.66
CA GLY A 91 0.39 2.66 -6.16
C GLY A 91 -0.85 3.16 -6.94
N PHE A 92 -1.43 4.25 -6.48
CA PHE A 92 -2.47 4.98 -7.20
C PHE A 92 -2.19 6.48 -7.10
N LEU A 93 -1.95 7.13 -8.23
CA LEU A 93 -1.70 8.56 -8.29
C LEU A 93 -2.91 9.32 -8.82
N SER A 94 -3.46 8.87 -9.94
CA SER A 94 -4.61 9.52 -10.59
C SER A 94 -5.36 8.60 -11.55
N GLU A 95 -6.57 9.03 -11.88
CA GLU A 95 -7.40 8.44 -12.92
C GLU A 95 -7.93 9.55 -13.83
N ASP A 96 -7.87 9.33 -15.14
CA ASP A 96 -8.56 10.14 -16.15
C ASP A 96 -9.69 9.29 -16.74
N THR A 97 -10.90 9.47 -16.22
CA THR A 97 -12.09 8.73 -16.65
C THR A 97 -12.57 9.10 -18.06
N SER A 98 -12.10 10.22 -18.61
CA SER A 98 -12.42 10.61 -20.00
C SER A 98 -11.53 9.89 -21.01
N LYS A 99 -10.31 9.55 -20.61
CA LYS A 99 -9.34 8.81 -21.44
C LYS A 99 -9.23 7.33 -21.05
N HIS A 100 -9.87 6.95 -19.96
CA HIS A 100 -9.82 5.61 -19.38
C HIS A 100 -8.38 5.17 -19.09
N THR A 101 -7.64 6.03 -18.38
CA THR A 101 -6.25 5.76 -17.98
C THR A 101 -6.05 5.95 -16.50
N ILE A 102 -5.22 5.08 -15.90
CA ILE A 102 -4.78 5.19 -14.51
C ILE A 102 -3.28 5.42 -14.47
N THR A 103 -2.85 6.29 -13.58
CA THR A 103 -1.44 6.60 -13.34
C THR A 103 -1.01 6.10 -11.96
N PHE A 104 0.17 5.48 -11.89
CA PHE A 104 0.78 4.99 -10.65
C PHE A 104 2.31 5.14 -10.69
N LEU A 105 2.93 4.98 -9.51
CA LEU A 105 4.39 4.94 -9.35
C LEU A 105 4.86 3.49 -9.19
N THR A 106 5.96 3.15 -9.85
CA THR A 106 6.68 1.88 -9.63
C THR A 106 8.19 2.10 -9.69
N ALA A 107 9.00 1.25 -9.07
CA ALA A 107 10.46 1.29 -9.19
C ALA A 107 11.02 0.13 -10.00
N SER A 108 10.22 -0.91 -10.26
CA SER A 108 10.55 -2.03 -11.15
C SER A 108 9.37 -2.28 -12.08
N PHE A 109 9.59 -3.03 -13.16
CA PHE A 109 8.48 -3.44 -14.01
C PHE A 109 8.19 -4.92 -13.90
N SER A 110 6.94 -5.26 -14.25
CA SER A 110 6.44 -6.61 -14.35
C SER A 110 5.30 -6.60 -15.39
N ASP A 111 4.54 -7.68 -15.39
CA ASP A 111 3.21 -7.72 -15.97
C ASP A 111 2.23 -6.90 -15.13
N PHE A 112 1.42 -6.06 -15.78
CA PHE A 112 0.39 -5.24 -15.16
C PHE A 112 -1.00 -5.60 -15.69
N LEU A 113 -1.98 -5.62 -14.80
CA LEU A 113 -3.37 -5.89 -15.12
C LEU A 113 -4.27 -4.91 -14.38
N ALA A 114 -5.18 -4.25 -15.09
CA ALA A 114 -6.28 -3.53 -14.47
C ALA A 114 -7.36 -4.52 -14.02
N VAL A 115 -7.87 -4.33 -12.81
CA VAL A 115 -8.96 -5.10 -12.23
C VAL A 115 -10.02 -4.12 -11.76
N GLU A 116 -11.26 -4.34 -12.19
CA GLU A 116 -12.45 -3.72 -11.62
C GLU A 116 -12.91 -4.56 -10.43
N VAL A 117 -13.37 -3.91 -9.37
CA VAL A 117 -14.02 -4.55 -8.23
C VAL A 117 -15.43 -3.99 -8.07
N ASP A 118 -16.44 -4.84 -8.21
CA ASP A 118 -17.85 -4.52 -7.96
C ASP A 118 -18.08 -4.36 -6.46
N ILE A 119 -18.38 -3.13 -6.05
CA ILE A 119 -18.74 -2.78 -4.67
C ILE A 119 -20.05 -2.01 -4.73
N LEU A 120 -21.11 -2.55 -4.14
CA LEU A 120 -22.43 -1.93 -4.19
C LEU A 120 -22.43 -0.62 -3.39
N LEU A 121 -23.05 0.44 -3.93
CA LEU A 121 -23.21 1.71 -3.20
C LEU A 121 -23.81 1.51 -1.80
N SER A 122 -24.79 0.61 -1.67
CA SER A 122 -25.45 0.29 -0.39
C SER A 122 -24.50 -0.29 0.66
N GLN A 123 -23.38 -0.88 0.27
CA GLN A 123 -22.31 -1.35 1.16
C GLN A 123 -21.44 -0.19 1.65
N LEU A 124 -21.23 0.82 0.80
CA LEU A 124 -20.39 1.98 1.10
C LEU A 124 -21.15 3.16 1.72
N SER A 125 -22.48 3.21 1.57
CA SER A 125 -23.38 4.18 2.22
C SER A 125 -23.82 3.75 3.62
N GLY A 126 -23.51 2.51 4.04
CA GLY A 126 -23.90 1.95 5.33
C GLY A 126 -25.34 1.47 5.40
N GLU A 127 -26.04 1.38 4.26
CA GLU A 127 -27.40 0.80 4.18
C GLU A 127 -27.38 -0.72 4.41
N THR A 128 -26.29 -1.38 4.00
CA THR A 128 -26.05 -2.81 4.20
C THR A 128 -24.75 -3.01 4.95
N SER A 129 -24.71 -4.00 5.85
CA SER A 129 -23.47 -4.35 6.54
C SER A 129 -22.48 -4.92 5.54
N TYR A 130 -21.24 -4.45 5.61
CA TYR A 130 -20.19 -4.84 4.69
C TYR A 130 -18.84 -4.84 5.40
N SER A 131 -18.04 -5.87 5.12
CA SER A 131 -16.71 -5.99 5.68
C SER A 131 -15.74 -6.64 4.71
N VAL A 132 -14.51 -6.14 4.72
CA VAL A 132 -13.35 -6.75 4.06
C VAL A 132 -12.34 -7.08 5.14
N ASP A 133 -11.86 -8.32 5.19
CA ASP A 133 -10.87 -8.77 6.17
C ASP A 133 -9.73 -9.49 5.47
N THR A 134 -8.53 -8.94 5.58
CA THR A 134 -7.33 -9.54 5.00
C THR A 134 -6.81 -10.73 5.81
N GLY A 135 -7.29 -10.91 7.05
CA GLY A 135 -6.81 -11.89 8.02
C GLY A 135 -5.62 -11.40 8.86
N PHE A 136 -5.01 -10.27 8.53
CA PHE A 136 -3.94 -9.68 9.34
C PHE A 136 -4.50 -9.20 10.69
N ARG A 137 -3.75 -9.43 11.77
CA ARG A 137 -4.06 -8.97 13.13
C ARG A 137 -2.84 -8.28 13.74
N PRO A 138 -2.95 -7.04 14.24
CA PRO A 138 -1.84 -6.33 14.87
C PRO A 138 -1.11 -7.13 15.95
N SER A 139 -1.84 -7.88 16.79
CA SER A 139 -1.30 -8.66 17.91
C SER A 139 -0.70 -10.01 17.53
N ALA A 140 -0.75 -10.39 16.25
CA ALA A 140 -0.14 -11.63 15.75
C ALA A 140 0.87 -11.34 14.63
N ASN A 141 0.52 -10.44 13.71
CA ASN A 141 1.24 -10.20 12.46
C ASN A 141 1.97 -8.85 12.43
N GLY A 142 1.71 -7.95 13.38
CA GLY A 142 2.47 -6.71 13.55
C GLY A 142 3.70 -6.91 14.43
N TRP A 143 4.42 -5.82 14.69
CA TRP A 143 5.51 -5.77 15.66
C TRP A 143 4.99 -5.70 17.10
N PHE A 144 5.74 -6.28 18.04
CA PHE A 144 5.57 -6.02 19.48
C PHE A 144 6.23 -4.71 19.91
N ILE A 145 7.41 -4.41 19.37
CA ILE A 145 8.08 -3.13 19.63
C ILE A 145 7.22 -1.96 19.12
N PRO A 146 7.08 -0.87 19.89
CA PRO A 146 6.47 0.35 19.39
C PRO A 146 7.44 1.14 18.51
N ASN A 147 6.91 1.98 17.64
CA ASN A 147 7.67 2.89 16.79
C ASN A 147 8.29 4.07 17.60
N TYR A 148 9.32 3.78 18.40
CA TYR A 148 10.05 4.78 19.20
C TYR A 148 11.35 5.27 18.56
N GLY A 149 11.68 4.75 17.37
CA GLY A 149 12.94 5.04 16.67
C GLY A 149 14.14 4.29 17.24
N SER A 150 15.31 4.60 16.69
CA SER A 150 16.59 4.03 17.10
C SER A 150 17.71 5.06 16.90
N VAL A 151 18.95 4.73 17.30
CA VAL A 151 20.11 5.58 16.99
C VAL A 151 20.27 5.79 15.48
N GLN A 152 19.94 4.78 14.66
CA GLN A 152 20.04 4.85 13.20
C GLN A 152 18.84 5.58 12.57
N THR A 153 17.69 5.59 13.23
CA THR A 153 16.43 6.17 12.75
C THR A 153 15.72 6.94 13.88
N PRO A 154 16.25 8.11 14.30
CA PRO A 154 15.74 8.82 15.48
C PRO A 154 14.28 9.29 15.36
N GLY A 155 13.79 9.50 14.13
CA GLY A 155 12.42 9.93 13.85
C GLY A 155 11.36 8.81 13.86
N GLY A 156 11.77 7.56 14.12
CA GLY A 156 10.91 6.38 14.03
C GLY A 156 11.33 5.41 12.93
N MET A 157 10.73 4.24 12.95
CA MET A 157 10.89 3.12 12.03
C MET A 157 9.58 2.78 11.29
N CYS A 158 8.53 3.60 11.41
CA CYS A 158 7.16 3.31 10.96
C CYS A 158 7.07 2.69 9.55
N LEU A 159 7.67 3.32 8.52
CA LEU A 159 7.63 2.81 7.15
C LEU A 159 8.22 1.40 7.02
N GLY A 160 9.40 1.16 7.60
CA GLY A 160 10.00 -0.16 7.66
C GLY A 160 9.14 -1.16 8.43
N MET A 161 8.53 -0.74 9.53
CA MET A 161 7.71 -1.61 10.35
C MET A 161 6.46 -2.09 9.61
N VAL A 162 5.72 -1.20 8.95
CA VAL A 162 4.51 -1.58 8.21
C VAL A 162 4.85 -2.36 6.93
N SER A 163 5.89 -1.96 6.19
CA SER A 163 6.32 -2.68 4.99
C SER A 163 6.82 -4.09 5.30
N TYR A 164 7.63 -4.24 6.35
CA TYR A 164 8.09 -5.56 6.80
C TYR A 164 6.94 -6.41 7.35
N SER A 165 5.97 -5.81 8.06
CA SER A 165 4.79 -6.54 8.54
C SER A 165 3.95 -7.07 7.39
N LYS A 166 3.73 -6.27 6.33
CA LYS A 166 3.06 -6.74 5.10
C LYS A 166 3.83 -7.89 4.48
N TRP A 167 5.14 -7.70 4.19
CA TRP A 167 5.98 -8.73 3.58
C TRP A 167 5.99 -10.04 4.38
N TYR A 168 6.19 -9.95 5.69
CA TYR A 168 6.21 -11.12 6.57
C TYR A 168 4.83 -11.80 6.60
N TYR A 169 3.75 -11.02 6.70
CA TYR A 169 2.40 -11.56 6.59
C TYR A 169 2.13 -12.22 5.23
N THR A 170 2.69 -11.73 4.14
CA THR A 170 2.42 -12.29 2.80
C THR A 170 3.18 -13.59 2.56
N TYR A 171 4.47 -13.61 2.90
CA TYR A 171 5.40 -14.67 2.49
C TYR A 171 5.78 -15.64 3.61
N HIS A 172 5.50 -15.30 4.87
CA HIS A 172 5.86 -16.10 6.05
C HIS A 172 4.66 -16.43 6.93
N LYS A 173 3.44 -16.58 6.36
CA LYS A 173 2.23 -16.93 7.12
C LYS A 173 2.35 -18.22 7.95
N SER A 174 3.18 -19.17 7.52
CA SER A 174 3.40 -20.44 8.20
C SER A 174 4.33 -20.34 9.41
N ASP A 175 5.08 -19.25 9.56
CA ASP A 175 5.97 -19.04 10.67
C ASP A 175 5.21 -18.58 11.93
N THR A 176 5.88 -18.60 13.09
CA THR A 176 5.41 -17.86 14.27
C THR A 176 5.11 -16.42 13.89
N GLY A 177 3.96 -15.89 14.33
CA GLY A 177 3.55 -14.52 14.05
C GLY A 177 4.61 -13.49 14.46
N LEU A 178 4.82 -12.48 13.61
CA LEU A 178 5.86 -11.45 13.78
C LEU A 178 5.87 -10.84 15.19
N TYR A 179 4.69 -10.68 15.78
CA TYR A 179 4.51 -10.05 17.09
C TYR A 179 5.35 -10.70 18.18
N SER A 180 5.46 -12.03 18.16
CA SER A 180 6.20 -12.79 19.18
C SER A 180 7.58 -13.28 18.74
N LYS A 181 7.94 -13.07 17.47
CA LYS A 181 9.09 -13.74 16.84
C LYS A 181 10.44 -13.30 17.41
N TYR A 182 10.55 -12.03 17.79
CA TYR A 182 11.81 -11.37 18.17
C TYR A 182 11.80 -10.85 19.60
N LEU A 183 10.98 -11.45 20.48
CA LEU A 183 11.01 -11.16 21.90
C LEU A 183 12.32 -11.70 22.51
N GLU A 184 13.06 -10.83 23.19
CA GLU A 184 14.33 -11.11 23.86
C GLU A 184 14.26 -10.61 25.31
N GLY A 185 14.79 -11.38 26.26
CA GLY A 185 14.79 -10.96 27.67
C GLY A 185 13.41 -11.02 28.32
N ASP A 186 12.94 -9.89 28.87
CA ASP A 186 11.63 -9.79 29.53
C ASP A 186 10.50 -9.65 28.49
N PRO A 187 9.57 -10.61 28.36
CA PRO A 187 8.51 -10.58 27.35
C PRO A 187 7.50 -9.42 27.53
N ALA A 188 7.57 -8.65 28.61
CA ALA A 188 6.80 -7.43 28.82
C ALA A 188 7.57 -6.14 28.52
N GLN A 189 8.86 -6.24 28.16
CA GLN A 189 9.71 -5.11 27.79
C GLN A 189 10.11 -5.23 26.33
N TRP A 190 9.97 -4.14 25.59
CA TRP A 190 10.35 -4.10 24.18
C TRP A 190 11.79 -3.60 23.98
N ARG A 191 12.40 -3.02 25.03
CA ARG A 191 13.66 -2.27 24.93
C ARG A 191 14.88 -3.19 24.82
N ASP A 192 14.74 -4.42 25.27
CA ASP A 192 15.70 -5.51 25.18
C ASP A 192 15.58 -6.34 23.89
N ASP A 193 14.53 -6.12 23.08
CA ASP A 193 14.34 -6.73 21.75
C ASP A 193 15.29 -6.14 20.68
N SER A 194 16.58 -6.33 20.90
CA SER A 194 17.65 -5.78 20.07
C SER A 194 17.57 -6.22 18.61
N THR A 195 17.17 -7.48 18.36
CA THR A 195 16.97 -8.00 17.01
C THR A 195 15.80 -7.29 16.31
N ALA A 196 14.67 -7.12 17.02
CA ALA A 196 13.49 -6.46 16.47
C ALA A 196 13.79 -5.01 16.08
N ILE A 197 14.45 -4.26 16.98
CA ILE A 197 14.80 -2.86 16.78
C ILE A 197 15.75 -2.70 15.58
N GLN A 198 16.80 -3.53 15.49
CA GLN A 198 17.75 -3.46 14.38
C GLN A 198 17.11 -3.82 13.04
N LEU A 199 16.25 -4.83 13.02
CA LEU A 199 15.57 -5.26 11.81
C LEU A 199 14.59 -4.19 11.31
N ALA A 200 13.76 -3.63 12.21
CA ALA A 200 12.83 -2.56 11.88
C ALA A 200 13.56 -1.30 11.36
N ALA A 201 14.69 -0.93 11.96
CA ALA A 201 15.51 0.20 11.53
C ALA A 201 16.08 -0.02 10.12
N ARG A 202 16.64 -1.22 9.85
CA ARG A 202 17.20 -1.55 8.54
C ARG A 202 16.12 -1.63 7.46
N ALA A 203 14.96 -2.22 7.77
CA ALA A 203 13.82 -2.24 6.86
C ALA A 203 13.35 -0.82 6.54
N HIS A 204 13.35 0.08 7.53
CA HIS A 204 12.99 1.48 7.33
C HIS A 204 13.96 2.17 6.39
N LEU A 205 15.27 2.08 6.65
CA LEU A 205 16.30 2.69 5.79
C LEU A 205 16.23 2.18 4.35
N ALA A 206 16.06 0.86 4.17
CA ALA A 206 15.93 0.26 2.84
C ALA A 206 14.69 0.79 2.09
N THR A 207 13.54 0.85 2.77
CA THR A 207 12.28 1.31 2.15
C THR A 207 12.30 2.81 1.86
N SER A 208 12.82 3.61 2.80
CA SER A 208 12.95 5.06 2.65
C SER A 208 13.89 5.47 1.54
N GLY A 209 14.93 4.68 1.25
CA GLY A 209 15.86 4.96 0.14
C GLY A 209 15.16 5.12 -1.20
N ILE A 210 14.11 4.31 -1.45
CA ILE A 210 13.34 4.36 -2.68
C ILE A 210 12.35 5.52 -2.66
N TRP A 211 11.54 5.63 -1.59
CA TRP A 211 10.45 6.62 -1.58
C TRP A 211 10.94 8.04 -1.35
N ASN A 212 11.96 8.27 -0.51
CA ASN A 212 12.49 9.62 -0.29
C ASN A 212 13.37 10.12 -1.43
N SER A 213 13.52 9.36 -2.52
CA SER A 213 14.33 9.73 -3.69
C SER A 213 13.65 10.77 -4.58
N LEU A 214 12.32 10.92 -4.48
CA LEU A 214 11.54 11.92 -5.22
C LEU A 214 11.60 13.28 -4.53
N THR A 215 11.78 14.36 -5.30
CA THR A 215 11.58 15.73 -4.81
C THR A 215 10.11 16.02 -4.56
N THR A 216 9.80 17.07 -3.79
CA THR A 216 8.41 17.50 -3.54
C THR A 216 7.64 17.74 -4.85
N GLU A 217 8.31 18.30 -5.86
CA GLU A 217 7.74 18.54 -7.20
C GLU A 217 7.53 17.22 -7.95
N GLU A 218 8.47 16.27 -7.87
CA GLU A 218 8.38 14.95 -8.51
C GLU A 218 7.26 14.10 -7.91
N TYR A 219 6.98 14.25 -6.61
CA TYR A 219 5.95 13.48 -5.93
C TYR A 219 4.51 13.79 -6.39
N ASN A 220 4.24 15.01 -6.83
CA ASN A 220 2.92 15.45 -7.31
C ASN A 220 1.73 14.97 -6.43
N TRP A 221 1.86 15.09 -5.09
CA TRP A 221 1.05 14.44 -4.04
C TRP A 221 -0.49 14.57 -4.12
N ALA A 222 -1.06 15.34 -5.04
CA ALA A 222 -2.43 15.85 -4.94
C ALA A 222 -3.25 15.75 -6.24
N ILE A 223 -3.29 14.58 -6.89
CA ILE A 223 -4.19 14.41 -8.05
C ILE A 223 -5.52 13.74 -7.65
N SER A 224 -5.48 12.70 -6.81
CA SER A 224 -6.68 11.96 -6.42
C SER A 224 -7.34 12.47 -5.15
N ASN A 225 -8.67 12.42 -5.12
CA ASN A 225 -9.47 12.81 -3.96
C ASN A 225 -9.55 11.68 -2.90
N ALA A 226 -10.03 12.00 -1.69
CA ALA A 226 -10.11 11.05 -0.58
C ALA A 226 -10.99 9.81 -0.88
N ARG A 227 -12.03 9.95 -1.70
CA ARG A 227 -12.88 8.82 -2.12
C ARG A 227 -12.06 7.83 -2.94
N GLU A 228 -11.36 8.31 -3.97
CA GLU A 228 -10.57 7.43 -4.85
C GLU A 228 -9.43 6.73 -4.11
N VAL A 229 -8.82 7.41 -3.12
CA VAL A 229 -7.82 6.80 -2.24
C VAL A 229 -8.43 5.68 -1.40
N GLY A 230 -9.59 5.92 -0.77
CA GLY A 230 -10.29 4.88 0.00
C GLY A 230 -10.74 3.70 -0.86
N LEU A 231 -11.28 3.95 -2.06
CA LEU A 231 -11.63 2.90 -3.01
C LEU A 231 -10.40 2.09 -3.47
N SER A 232 -9.23 2.74 -3.60
CA SER A 232 -7.97 2.05 -3.90
C SER A 232 -7.57 1.09 -2.77
N TRP A 233 -7.76 1.49 -1.51
CA TRP A 233 -7.48 0.62 -0.37
C TRP A 233 -8.42 -0.58 -0.30
N LEU A 234 -9.72 -0.36 -0.54
CA LEU A 234 -10.71 -1.44 -0.60
C LEU A 234 -10.39 -2.42 -1.73
N SER A 235 -10.23 -1.91 -2.94
CA SER A 235 -9.88 -2.70 -4.12
C SER A 235 -8.59 -3.50 -3.87
N GLY A 236 -7.55 -2.86 -3.32
CA GLY A 236 -6.31 -3.52 -2.93
C GLY A 236 -6.53 -4.69 -1.97
N MET A 237 -7.25 -4.48 -0.86
CA MET A 237 -7.52 -5.54 0.11
C MET A 237 -8.37 -6.68 -0.48
N ILE A 238 -9.34 -6.36 -1.35
CA ILE A 238 -10.21 -7.36 -1.99
C ILE A 238 -9.42 -8.23 -2.96
N VAL A 239 -8.69 -7.61 -3.89
CA VAL A 239 -7.98 -8.31 -4.97
C VAL A 239 -6.78 -9.10 -4.45
N THR A 240 -6.00 -8.51 -3.54
CA THR A 240 -4.76 -9.14 -3.06
C THR A 240 -4.98 -10.05 -1.85
N GLY A 241 -6.04 -9.80 -1.07
CA GLY A 241 -6.21 -10.41 0.25
C GLY A 241 -5.17 -9.92 1.27
N GLU A 242 -4.46 -8.82 0.98
CA GLU A 242 -3.37 -8.29 1.79
C GLU A 242 -3.65 -6.90 2.34
N PRO A 243 -3.07 -6.53 3.49
CA PRO A 243 -3.11 -5.17 4.00
C PRO A 243 -2.46 -4.16 3.05
N GLN A 244 -2.98 -2.92 3.05
CA GLN A 244 -2.53 -1.84 2.16
C GLN A 244 -1.79 -0.76 2.95
N LEU A 245 -0.61 -0.37 2.46
CA LEU A 245 0.24 0.64 3.09
C LEU A 245 -0.33 2.05 2.92
N ILE A 246 -0.19 2.88 3.95
CA ILE A 246 -0.71 4.24 3.99
C ILE A 246 0.41 5.18 4.45
N GLY A 247 0.77 6.13 3.59
CA GLY A 247 1.58 7.28 3.96
C GLY A 247 0.70 8.40 4.53
N LEU A 248 1.09 8.95 5.67
CA LEU A 248 0.42 10.06 6.34
C LEU A 248 1.35 11.27 6.42
N LYS A 249 0.80 12.45 6.17
CA LYS A 249 1.47 13.72 6.46
C LYS A 249 0.76 14.39 7.62
N ALA A 250 1.51 14.90 8.59
CA ALA A 250 0.91 15.59 9.71
C ALA A 250 0.60 17.04 9.38
N ARG A 251 -0.52 17.51 9.92
CA ARG A 251 -0.87 18.93 9.99
C ARG A 251 -1.25 19.29 11.41
N THR A 252 -0.95 20.51 11.82
CA THR A 252 -1.46 21.10 13.06
C THR A 252 -2.96 21.37 12.96
N THR A 253 -3.61 21.61 14.09
CA THR A 253 -5.03 21.94 14.17
C THR A 253 -5.39 23.23 13.42
N ASP A 254 -4.44 24.15 13.27
CA ASP A 254 -4.61 25.38 12.48
C ASP A 254 -4.42 25.18 10.96
N GLY A 255 -4.14 23.95 10.51
CA GLY A 255 -3.99 23.59 9.11
C GLY A 255 -2.57 23.63 8.57
N THR A 256 -1.56 23.97 9.39
CA THR A 256 -0.16 24.03 8.96
C THR A 256 0.41 22.62 8.76
N TRP A 257 0.89 22.31 7.55
CA TRP A 257 1.59 21.06 7.28
C TRP A 257 2.94 21.02 7.97
N LEU A 258 3.19 19.94 8.70
CA LEU A 258 4.48 19.71 9.37
C LEU A 258 5.43 18.97 8.42
N ASN A 259 6.73 19.19 8.62
CA ASN A 259 7.76 18.34 8.04
C ASN A 259 7.89 17.03 8.85
N TYR A 260 6.77 16.32 8.97
CA TYR A 260 6.61 15.06 9.67
C TYR A 260 5.71 14.16 8.84
N ALA A 261 6.18 12.94 8.61
CA ALA A 261 5.43 11.89 7.93
C ALA A 261 5.37 10.65 8.83
N HIS A 262 4.29 9.89 8.68
CA HIS A 262 4.08 8.62 9.36
C HIS A 262 3.62 7.57 8.36
N ALA A 263 3.80 6.30 8.69
CA ALA A 263 3.31 5.20 7.88
C ALA A 263 2.48 4.25 8.74
N VAL A 264 1.28 3.95 8.26
CA VAL A 264 0.35 2.99 8.85
C VAL A 264 -0.11 2.02 7.76
N MET A 265 -0.97 1.08 8.10
CA MET A 265 -1.49 0.11 7.16
C MET A 265 -2.96 -0.17 7.46
N THR A 266 -3.81 -0.23 6.44
CA THR A 266 -5.17 -0.74 6.62
C THR A 266 -5.18 -2.24 6.38
N TYR A 267 -5.82 -3.00 7.26
CA TYR A 267 -5.91 -4.45 7.17
C TYR A 267 -7.34 -4.99 7.10
N GLY A 268 -8.32 -4.10 7.18
CA GLY A 268 -9.71 -4.44 6.99
C GLY A 268 -10.57 -3.22 6.80
N TYR A 269 -11.82 -3.46 6.46
CA TYR A 269 -12.88 -2.49 6.40
C TYR A 269 -14.11 -3.09 7.08
N LYS A 270 -14.83 -2.28 7.85
CA LYS A 270 -16.09 -2.69 8.46
C LYS A 270 -17.03 -1.51 8.58
N ASP A 271 -18.22 -1.66 7.97
CA ASP A 271 -19.38 -0.78 8.14
C ASP A 271 -19.02 0.72 8.13
N GLY A 272 -18.31 1.19 7.09
CA GLY A 272 -17.93 2.60 6.95
C GLY A 272 -16.61 2.99 7.63
N SER A 273 -15.75 2.05 8.02
CA SER A 273 -14.45 2.37 8.63
C SER A 273 -13.34 1.42 8.20
N PHE A 274 -12.18 1.97 7.85
CA PHE A 274 -10.95 1.20 7.69
C PHE A 274 -10.33 0.86 9.06
N LEU A 275 -9.87 -0.37 9.21
CA LEU A 275 -9.17 -0.86 10.40
C LEU A 275 -7.67 -0.69 10.21
N ILE A 276 -7.01 0.04 11.12
CA ILE A 276 -5.63 0.49 10.94
C ILE A 276 -4.67 -0.23 11.89
N TYR A 277 -3.61 -0.79 11.33
CA TYR A 277 -2.40 -1.12 12.07
C TYR A 277 -1.49 0.11 12.12
N ASP A 278 -1.31 0.63 13.33
CA ASP A 278 -0.38 1.72 13.61
C ASP A 278 0.80 1.19 14.44
N PRO A 279 2.04 1.23 13.93
CA PRO A 279 3.19 0.74 14.68
C PRO A 279 3.51 1.56 15.94
N ASN A 280 2.89 2.73 16.15
CA ASN A 280 2.94 3.43 17.45
C ASN A 280 2.14 2.70 18.54
N PHE A 281 1.15 1.88 18.16
CA PHE A 281 0.23 1.16 19.05
C PHE A 281 0.24 -0.34 18.71
N PRO A 282 1.36 -1.03 18.96
CA PRO A 282 1.51 -2.44 18.65
C PRO A 282 0.43 -3.28 19.34
N GLY A 283 -0.12 -4.26 18.64
CA GLY A 283 -1.12 -5.18 19.20
C GLY A 283 -2.50 -4.58 19.45
N SER A 284 -2.81 -3.42 18.89
CA SER A 284 -4.13 -2.79 19.03
C SER A 284 -5.29 -3.71 18.66
N SER A 285 -6.40 -3.60 19.40
CA SER A 285 -7.62 -4.36 19.13
C SER A 285 -8.28 -3.87 17.83
N PRO A 286 -8.89 -4.75 17.03
CA PRO A 286 -9.74 -4.35 15.91
C PRO A 286 -10.96 -3.50 16.30
N THR A 287 -11.28 -3.41 17.59
CA THR A 287 -12.37 -2.57 18.12
C THR A 287 -11.89 -1.22 18.66
N ASP A 288 -10.59 -0.93 18.58
CA ASP A 288 -10.04 0.36 19.02
C ASP A 288 -10.43 1.46 18.02
N ALA A 289 -11.39 2.30 18.41
CA ALA A 289 -11.88 3.41 17.58
C ALA A 289 -10.78 4.42 17.23
N MET A 290 -9.71 4.54 18.03
CA MET A 290 -8.58 5.40 17.66
C MET A 290 -7.82 4.85 16.46
N ARG A 291 -7.84 3.52 16.26
CA ARG A 291 -7.21 2.78 15.15
C ARG A 291 -8.18 2.50 14.00
N MET A 292 -9.10 3.44 13.76
CA MET A 292 -10.01 3.39 12.62
C MET A 292 -9.95 4.69 11.82
N ILE A 293 -10.19 4.59 10.52
CA ILE A 293 -10.44 5.75 9.64
C ILE A 293 -11.86 5.62 9.06
N PRO A 294 -12.83 6.39 9.58
CA PRO A 294 -14.16 6.50 9.02
C PRO A 294 -14.14 6.96 7.56
N PHE A 295 -14.89 6.25 6.73
CA PHE A 295 -14.98 6.43 5.29
C PHE A 295 -16.43 6.34 4.82
N ASP A 296 -16.77 7.14 3.82
CA ASP A 296 -18.08 7.16 3.17
C ASP A 296 -17.90 7.49 1.70
N TYR A 297 -18.71 6.86 0.86
CA TYR A 297 -18.59 7.04 -0.57
C TYR A 297 -18.71 8.51 -1.02
N ASN A 298 -19.65 9.27 -0.43
CA ASN A 298 -19.91 10.64 -0.89
C ASN A 298 -18.86 11.64 -0.40
N ASN A 299 -18.24 11.39 0.75
CA ASN A 299 -17.40 12.36 1.45
C ASN A 299 -15.92 11.95 1.54
N GLY A 300 -15.58 10.70 1.24
CA GLY A 300 -14.26 10.13 1.52
C GLY A 300 -14.02 9.96 3.02
N PHE A 301 -12.85 10.37 3.51
CA PHE A 301 -12.49 10.28 4.93
C PHE A 301 -13.21 11.36 5.76
N LYS A 302 -13.93 10.95 6.81
CA LYS A 302 -14.76 11.87 7.62
C LYS A 302 -14.02 12.55 8.76
N GLU A 303 -12.83 12.08 9.12
CA GLU A 303 -12.02 12.63 10.21
C GLU A 303 -10.53 12.58 9.92
N ILE A 304 -9.77 13.41 10.64
CA ILE A 304 -8.31 13.35 10.64
C ILE A 304 -7.89 12.18 11.50
N TYR A 305 -7.11 11.27 10.91
CA TYR A 305 -6.50 10.19 11.67
C TYR A 305 -5.46 10.72 12.66
N VAL A 306 -5.58 10.33 13.92
CA VAL A 306 -4.65 10.71 14.99
C VAL A 306 -3.79 9.52 15.36
N SER A 307 -2.48 9.64 15.16
CA SER A 307 -1.46 8.62 15.52
C SER A 307 -0.81 8.89 16.89
N GLY A 308 -1.47 9.67 17.74
CA GLY A 308 -1.05 9.98 19.12
C GLY A 308 -1.87 9.24 20.17
N ALA A 309 -1.41 9.25 21.43
CA ALA A 309 -2.02 8.51 22.54
C ALA A 309 -3.35 9.12 23.05
N THR A 310 -3.75 10.29 22.55
CA THR A 310 -5.01 10.96 22.88
C THR A 310 -5.58 11.63 21.62
N ARG A 311 -6.91 11.56 21.44
CA ARG A 311 -7.66 12.46 20.55
C ARG A 311 -8.02 13.73 21.30
#